data_AF-A0A223D5H6-F1
#
_entry.id   AF-A0A223D5H6-F1
#
_cell.length_a   1.000
_cell.length_b   1.000
_cell.length_c   1.000
_cell.angle_alpha   90.00
_cell.angle_beta   90.00
_cell.angle_gamma   90.00
#
_symmetry.space_group_name_H-M   'P 1'
#
loop_
_entity.id
_entity.type
_entity.pdbx_description
1 polymer ?
#
loop_
_entity_poly.entity_id
_entity_poly.type
_entity_poly.pdbx_seq_one_letter_code
_entity_poly.pdbx_strand_id
1 'polypeptide(L)' 'MAKVVRLKTPQNDVIAGLEYILDLARKGEITSFIFAGKSKDGSVVTAHQNADAYDRQELVAHLQVEVNLAAVEMCLHDQ' A
#
# COMPACT_ATOMS: atom_id res chain seq x y z
N MET A 1 -10.76 14.51 -5.72
CA MET A 1 -9.34 14.18 -5.49
C MET A 1 -9.20 13.71 -4.06
N ALA A 2 -8.89 12.43 -3.85
CA ALA A 2 -8.60 11.92 -2.51
C ALA A 2 -7.28 12.54 -2.01
N LYS A 3 -7.25 12.95 -0.74
CA LYS A 3 -6.01 13.39 -0.10
C LYS A 3 -5.16 12.14 0.16
N VAL A 4 -4.07 11.97 -0.59
CA VAL A 4 -3.14 10.85 -0.39
C VAL A 4 -2.26 11.16 0.82
N VAL A 5 -2.36 10.34 1.87
CA VAL A 5 -1.48 10.41 3.04
C VAL A 5 -0.47 9.27 2.92
N ARG A 6 0.81 9.60 2.76
CA ARG A 6 1.89 8.61 2.74
C ARG A 6 2.26 8.20 4.14
N LEU A 7 1.99 6.94 4.46
CA LEU A 7 2.38 6.34 5.73
C LEU A 7 3.84 5.91 5.66
N LYS A 8 4.65 6.31 6.64
CA LYS A 8 6.04 5.86 6.78
C LYS A 8 6.09 4.55 7.55
N THR A 9 5.83 3.43 6.88
CA THR A 9 5.98 2.11 7.49
C THR A 9 7.47 1.78 7.69
N PRO A 10 7.83 1.10 8.80
CA PRO A 10 9.17 0.53 8.96
C PRO A 10 9.49 -0.42 7.80
N GLN A 11 10.43 -0.04 6.94
CA GLN A 11 10.64 -0.72 5.65
C GLN A 11 11.31 -2.12 5.78
N ASN A 12 11.99 -2.37 6.89
CA ASN A 12 12.81 -3.59 7.08
C ASN A 12 12.17 -4.64 7.99
N ASP A 13 10.97 -4.36 8.52
CA ASP A 13 10.25 -5.26 9.41
C ASP A 13 8.77 -5.32 9.02
N VAL A 14 8.40 -6.45 8.40
CA VAL A 14 7.03 -6.69 7.92
C VAL A 14 6.03 -6.68 9.07
N ILE A 15 6.39 -7.21 10.24
CA ILE A 15 5.47 -7.27 11.39
C ILE A 15 5.23 -5.85 11.90
N ALA A 16 6.28 -5.06 12.11
CA ALA A 16 6.13 -3.67 12.55
C ALA A 16 5.31 -2.83 11.56
N GLY A 17 5.48 -3.06 10.24
CA GLY A 17 4.66 -2.44 9.21
C GLY A 17 3.17 -2.81 9.32
N LEU A 18 2.85 -4.09 9.54
CA LEU A 18 1.47 -4.57 9.71
C LEU A 18 0.85 -4.10 11.02
N GLU A 19 1.60 -4.06 12.12
CA GLU A 19 1.13 -3.54 13.41
C GLU A 19 0.79 -2.05 13.33
N TYR A 20 1.57 -1.27 12.57
CA TYR A 20 1.27 0.13 12.31
C TYR A 20 -0.07 0.29 11.55
N ILE A 21 -0.28 -0.49 10.49
CA ILE A 21 -1.56 -0.48 9.75
C ILE A 21 -2.73 -0.89 10.65
N LEU A 22 -2.52 -1.89 11.51
CA LEU A 22 -3.53 -2.33 12.46
C LEU A 22 -3.88 -1.24 13.49
N ASP A 23 -2.89 -0.48 13.97
CA ASP A 23 -3.11 0.64 14.87
C ASP A 23 -3.97 1.75 14.22
N LEU A 24 -3.73 2.06 12.94
CA LEU A 24 -4.57 3.00 12.18
C LEU A 24 -6.00 2.50 12.04
N ALA A 25 -6.19 1.21 11.76
CA ALA A 25 -7.52 0.61 11.68
C ALA A 25 -8.24 0.64 13.04
N ARG A 26 -7.53 0.37 14.15
CA ARG A 26 -8.08 0.45 15.52
C ARG A 26 -8.54 1.86 15.89
N LYS A 27 -7.82 2.88 15.43
CA LYS A 27 -8.16 4.29 15.61
C LYS A 27 -9.28 4.77 14.67
N GLY A 28 -9.68 3.95 13.70
CA GLY A 28 -10.66 4.30 12.67
C GLY A 28 -10.13 5.25 11.60
N GLU A 29 -8.80 5.42 11.50
CA GLU A 29 -8.16 6.28 10.50
C GLU A 29 -8.19 5.65 9.10
N ILE A 30 -8.26 4.32 9.04
CA ILE A 30 -8.55 3.57 7.81
C ILE A 30 -9.75 2.65 8.04
N THR A 31 -10.68 2.65 7.09
CA THR A 31 -11.93 1.86 7.16
C THR A 31 -12.01 0.75 6.12
N SER A 32 -11.11 0.76 5.15
CA SER A 32 -10.95 -0.25 4.11
C SER A 32 -9.47 -0.37 3.74
N PHE A 33 -9.06 -1.53 3.20
CA PHE A 33 -7.70 -1.71 2.70
C PHE A 33 -7.63 -2.70 1.54
N ILE A 34 -6.57 -2.56 0.76
CA ILE A 34 -6.04 -3.58 -0.13
C ILE A 34 -4.60 -3.89 0.25
N PHE A 35 -4.19 -5.14 0.09
CA PHE A 35 -2.88 -5.62 0.46
C PHE A 35 -2.36 -6.60 -0.60
N ALA A 36 -1.08 -6.47 -0.92
CA ALA A 36 -0.31 -7.44 -1.66
C ALA A 36 1.01 -7.70 -0.92
N GLY A 37 1.37 -8.98 -0.80
CA GLY A 37 2.60 -9.41 -0.13
C GLY A 37 3.27 -10.54 -0.88
N LYS A 38 4.55 -10.78 -0.56
CA LYS A 38 5.29 -11.96 -1.03
C LYS A 38 5.32 -13.02 0.06
N SER A 39 4.95 -14.24 -0.29
CA SER A 39 5.12 -15.43 0.56
C SER A 39 6.56 -15.96 0.46
N LYS A 40 6.93 -16.85 1.40
CA LYS A 40 8.26 -17.49 1.45
C LYS A 40 8.59 -18.31 0.20
N ASP A 41 7.57 -18.85 -0.45
CA ASP A 41 7.66 -19.62 -1.69
C ASP A 41 7.68 -18.74 -2.95
N GLY A 42 7.66 -17.41 -2.79
CA GLY A 42 7.65 -16.45 -3.89
C GLY A 42 6.27 -16.23 -4.50
N SER A 43 5.22 -16.90 -4.02
CA SER A 43 3.85 -16.58 -4.43
C SER A 43 3.44 -15.19 -3.96
N VAL A 44 2.50 -14.58 -4.69
CA VAL A 44 1.88 -13.31 -4.31
C VAL A 44 0.62 -13.62 -3.53
N VAL A 45 0.55 -13.12 -2.31
CA VAL A 45 -0.67 -13.13 -1.50
C VAL A 45 -1.37 -11.79 -1.66
N THR A 46 -2.69 -11.81 -1.85
CA THR A 46 -3.50 -10.60 -1.90
C THR A 46 -4.65 -10.70 -0.92
N ALA A 47 -5.03 -9.57 -0.35
CA ALA A 47 -6.18 -9.46 0.53
C ALA A 47 -6.84 -8.09 0.36
N HIS A 48 -8.14 -8.03 0.61
CA HIS A 48 -8.87 -6.77 0.70
C HIS A 48 -9.92 -6.90 1.79
N GLN A 49 -10.25 -5.81 2.46
CA GLN A 49 -11.32 -5.78 3.45
C GLN A 49 -12.15 -4.51 3.28
N ASN A 50 -13.48 -4.67 3.34
CA ASN A 50 -14.45 -3.58 3.25
C ASN A 50 -14.22 -2.67 2.02
N ALA A 51 -13.83 -3.28 0.90
CA ALA A 51 -13.60 -2.62 -0.38
C ALA A 51 -14.31 -3.41 -1.48
N ASP A 52 -15.27 -2.78 -2.14
CA ASP A 52 -15.95 -3.37 -3.30
C ASP A 52 -15.04 -3.35 -4.55
N ALA A 53 -15.57 -3.70 -5.72
CA ALA A 53 -14.77 -3.73 -6.94
C ALA A 53 -14.28 -2.33 -7.37
N TYR A 54 -15.07 -1.29 -7.12
CA TYR A 54 -14.71 0.10 -7.43
C TYR A 54 -13.66 0.63 -6.44
N ASP A 55 -13.87 0.41 -5.14
CA ASP A 55 -12.93 0.79 -4.10
C ASP A 55 -11.56 0.14 -4.32
N ARG A 56 -11.55 -1.15 -4.69
CA ARG A 56 -10.30 -1.86 -5.01
C ARG A 56 -9.58 -1.20 -6.17
N GLN A 57 -10.28 -0.86 -7.25
CA GLN A 57 -9.68 -0.22 -8.40
C GLN A 57 -9.09 1.15 -8.05
N GLU A 58 -9.82 1.96 -7.26
CA GLU A 58 -9.35 3.26 -6.81
C GLU A 58 -8.09 3.13 -5.93
N LEU A 59 -8.13 2.26 -4.93
CA LEU A 59 -7.00 2.03 -4.02
C LEU A 59 -5.78 1.46 -4.76
N VAL A 60 -5.97 0.54 -5.71
CA VAL A 60 -4.88 0.01 -6.56
C VAL A 60 -4.28 1.12 -7.41
N ALA A 61 -5.11 1.98 -7.99
CA ALA A 61 -4.62 3.09 -8.81
C ALA A 61 -3.73 4.03 -7.99
N HIS A 62 -4.09 4.31 -6.73
CA HIS A 62 -3.23 5.09 -5.84
C HIS A 62 -1.88 4.42 -5.57
N LEU A 63 -1.85 3.10 -5.32
CA LEU A 63 -0.58 2.36 -5.18
C LEU A 63 0.25 2.39 -6.46
N GLN A 64 -0.38 2.21 -7.62
CA GLN A 64 0.30 2.20 -8.92
C GLN A 64 0.94 3.55 -9.24
N VAL A 65 0.27 4.66 -8.90
CA VAL A 65 0.81 6.01 -9.10
C VAL A 65 2.11 6.22 -8.32
N GLU A 66 2.23 5.67 -7.10
CA GLU A 66 3.46 5.79 -6.31
C GLU A 66 4.63 5.03 -6.94
N VAL A 67 4.38 3.81 -7.41
CA VAL A 67 5.38 3.01 -8.13
C VAL A 67 5.84 3.73 -9.40
N ASN A 68 4.90 4.28 -10.17
CA ASN A 68 5.21 5.00 -11.41
C ASN A 68 6.04 6.26 -11.13
N LEU A 69 5.72 7.00 -10.07
CA LEU A 69 6.48 8.19 -9.68
C LEU A 69 7.92 7.83 -9.31
N ALA A 70 8.11 6.79 -8.50
CA ALA A 70 9.44 6.31 -8.14
C ALA A 70 10.25 5.89 -9.38
N ALA A 71 9.60 5.22 -10.35
CA ALA A 71 10.25 4.85 -11.60
C ALA A 71 10.72 6.06 -12.41
N VAL A 72 9.91 7.13 -12.48
CA VAL A 72 10.30 8.39 -13.15
C VAL A 72 11.46 9.05 -12.43
N GLU A 73 11.45 9.12 -11.10
CA GLU A 73 12.52 9.70 -10.30
C GLU A 73 13.84 8.94 -10.47
N MET A 74 13.81 7.61 -10.65
CA MET A 74 14.99 6.81 -10.97
C MET A 74 15.54 7.15 -12.36
N CYS A 75 14.68 7.21 -13.38
CA CYS A 75 15.09 7.54 -14.75
C CYS A 75 15.72 8.94 -14.87
N LEU A 76 15.33 9.90 -14.02
CA LEU A 76 15.87 11.26 -14.02
C LEU A 76 17.21 11.38 -13.29
N HIS A 77 17.52 10.48 -12.34
CA HIS A 77 18.80 10.48 -11.63
C HIS A 77 19.89 9.65 -12.33
N ASP A 78 19.52 8.76 -13.26
CA ASP A 78 20.45 7.99 -14.10
C ASP A 78 20.87 8.75 -15.38
N GLN A 79 20.43 10.00 -15.57
CA GLN A 79 20.86 10.92 -16.64
C GLN A 79 21.81 11.99 -16.12
#